data_AF-A0A126PEB3-F1
#
_entry.id   AF-A0A126PEB3-F1
#
_cell.length_a   1.000
_cell.length_b   1.000
_cell.length_c   1.000
_cell.angle_alpha   90.00
_cell.angle_beta   90.00
_cell.angle_gamma   90.00
#
_symmetry.space_group_name_H-M   'P 1'
#
loop_
_entity.id
_entity.type
_entity.pdbx_description
1 polymer ?
#
loop_
_entity_poly.entity_id
_entity_poly.type
_entity_poly.pdbx_seq_one_letter_code
_entity_poly.pdbx_strand_id
1 'polypeptide(L)'
;MEDHIRALLQRFQYSEQLKETAAFRIVFGGETLSQVMADLDIHNSYTLRNWVSLYQRKLQTGLFVCPAMTRTPKRDVQALQQHNDELEETLQQANLLILALHTMIEVAAQELQVPIRKKSGTKQS
;
A
#
# COMPACT_ATOMS: atom_id res chain seq x y z
N MET A 1 -45.51 -23.22 -2.89
CA MET A 1 -44.77 -22.47 -3.95
C MET A 1 -43.63 -21.65 -3.35
N GLU A 2 -43.83 -21.03 -2.18
CA GLU A 2 -42.82 -20.18 -1.54
C GLU A 2 -41.56 -20.94 -1.09
N ASP A 3 -41.70 -22.19 -0.63
CA ASP A 3 -40.57 -22.97 -0.12
C ASP A 3 -39.58 -23.40 -1.21
N HIS A 4 -40.07 -23.66 -2.42
CA HIS A 4 -39.21 -24.00 -3.56
C HIS A 4 -38.40 -22.79 -4.05
N ILE A 5 -39.01 -21.60 -4.02
CA ILE A 5 -38.33 -20.34 -4.35
C ILE A 5 -37.25 -20.05 -3.31
N ARG A 6 -37.52 -20.27 -2.01
CA ARG A 6 -36.52 -20.11 -0.95
C ARG A 6 -35.35 -21.09 -1.10
N ALA A 7 -35.61 -22.36 -1.43
CA ALA A 7 -34.56 -23.35 -1.68
C ALA A 7 -33.68 -22.99 -2.90
N LEU A 8 -34.30 -22.48 -3.97
CA LEU A 8 -33.58 -21.99 -5.15
C LEU A 8 -32.75 -20.75 -4.88
N LEU A 9 -33.17 -19.88 -3.95
CA LEU A 9 -32.40 -18.72 -3.53
C LEU A 9 -31.22 -19.10 -2.63
N GLN A 10 -31.39 -20.11 -1.76
CA GLN A 10 -30.32 -20.62 -0.90
C GLN A 10 -29.13 -21.20 -1.69
N ARG A 11 -29.37 -21.85 -2.84
CA ARG A 11 -28.27 -22.40 -3.66
C ARG A 11 -27.35 -21.33 -4.25
N PHE A 12 -27.82 -20.09 -4.37
CA PHE A 12 -27.07 -18.94 -4.87
C PHE A 12 -26.58 -18.02 -3.75
N GLN A 13 -26.79 -18.40 -2.48
CA GLN A 13 -26.28 -17.64 -1.36
C GLN A 13 -24.82 -17.97 -1.12
N TYR A 14 -23.95 -17.05 -1.54
CA TYR A 14 -22.57 -17.03 -1.09
C TYR A 14 -22.52 -16.80 0.42
N SER A 15 -21.60 -17.49 1.10
CA SER A 15 -21.37 -17.30 2.54
C SER A 15 -20.90 -15.86 2.80
N GLU A 16 -21.34 -15.27 3.91
CA GLU A 16 -20.94 -13.90 4.28
C GLU A 16 -19.42 -13.77 4.39
N GLN A 17 -18.75 -14.81 4.90
CA GLN A 17 -17.29 -14.88 4.98
C GLN A 17 -16.61 -14.79 3.60
N LEU A 18 -17.17 -15.44 2.58
CA LEU A 18 -16.63 -15.39 1.21
C LEU A 18 -16.84 -14.00 0.60
N LYS A 19 -18.00 -13.38 0.81
CA LYS A 19 -18.28 -12.01 0.34
C LYS A 19 -17.33 -10.99 0.97
N GLU A 20 -17.11 -11.11 2.28
CA GLU A 20 -16.20 -10.22 3.01
C GLU A 20 -14.75 -10.44 2.62
N THR A 21 -14.33 -11.69 2.44
CA THR A 21 -12.97 -12.01 1.96
C THR A 21 -12.73 -11.47 0.56
N ALA A 22 -13.69 -11.63 -0.36
CA ALA A 22 -13.61 -11.12 -1.72
C ALA A 22 -13.53 -9.58 -1.75
N ALA A 23 -14.38 -8.90 -0.98
CA ALA A 23 -14.36 -7.45 -0.87
C ALA A 23 -13.06 -6.94 -0.22
N PHE A 24 -12.55 -7.64 0.80
CA PHE A 24 -11.28 -7.32 1.45
C PHE A 24 -10.10 -7.37 0.47
N ARG A 25 -9.98 -8.44 -0.33
CA ARG A 25 -8.90 -8.59 -1.33
C ARG A 25 -8.88 -7.46 -2.36
N ILE A 26 -10.04 -6.99 -2.78
CA ILE A 26 -10.16 -5.90 -3.77
C ILE A 26 -9.81 -4.55 -3.14
N VAL A 27 -10.36 -4.27 -1.94
CA VAL A 27 -10.20 -2.96 -1.29
C VAL A 27 -8.80 -2.79 -0.69
N PHE A 28 -8.24 -3.83 -0.09
CA PHE A 28 -6.97 -3.78 0.64
C PHE A 28 -5.82 -4.51 -0.07
N GLY A 29 -6.10 -5.58 -0.82
CA GLY A 29 -5.08 -6.33 -1.56
C GLY A 29 -4.74 -5.73 -2.92
N GLY A 30 -5.50 -4.74 -3.41
CA GLY A 30 -5.27 -4.14 -4.73
C GLY A 30 -5.53 -5.10 -5.90
N GLU A 31 -6.14 -6.26 -5.64
CA GLU A 31 -6.46 -7.25 -6.65
C GLU A 31 -7.59 -6.75 -7.56
N THR A 32 -7.49 -7.05 -8.85
CA THR A 32 -8.53 -6.69 -9.82
C THR A 32 -9.75 -7.61 -9.68
N LEU A 33 -10.94 -7.09 -10.01
CA LEU A 33 -12.19 -7.86 -10.03
C LEU A 33 -12.04 -9.19 -10.79
N SER A 34 -11.30 -9.18 -11.91
CA SER A 34 -11.06 -10.36 -12.74
C SER A 34 -10.25 -11.45 -12.03
N GLN A 35 -9.25 -11.07 -11.25
CA GLN A 35 -8.41 -12.00 -10.50
C GLN A 35 -9.23 -12.67 -9.39
N VAL A 36 -9.98 -11.88 -8.62
CA VAL A 36 -10.82 -12.40 -7.53
C VAL A 36 -11.96 -13.28 -8.06
N MET A 37 -12.51 -12.96 -9.24
CA MET A 37 -13.52 -13.78 -9.91
C MET A 37 -12.97 -15.15 -10.32
N ALA A 38 -11.75 -15.21 -10.86
CA ALA A 38 -11.10 -16.46 -11.23
C ALA A 38 -10.75 -17.31 -9.99
N ASP A 39 -10.25 -16.68 -8.93
CA ASP A 39 -9.81 -17.36 -7.71
C ASP A 39 -10.97 -17.95 -6.89
N LEU A 40 -12.11 -17.25 -6.86
CA LEU A 40 -13.28 -17.61 -6.05
C LEU A 40 -14.42 -18.22 -6.89
N ASP A 41 -14.19 -18.48 -8.17
CA ASP A 41 -15.17 -19.01 -9.14
C ASP A 41 -16.48 -18.17 -9.22
N ILE A 42 -16.35 -16.86 -9.04
CA ILE A 42 -17.48 -15.94 -9.08
C ILE A 42 -17.69 -15.47 -10.52
N HIS A 43 -18.78 -15.94 -11.13
CA HIS A 43 -19.06 -15.66 -12.54
C HIS A 43 -19.68 -14.28 -12.80
N ASN A 44 -20.14 -13.56 -11.76
CA ASN A 44 -20.83 -12.29 -11.92
C ASN A 44 -20.05 -11.11 -11.31
N SER A 45 -19.50 -10.28 -12.20
CA SER A 45 -18.75 -9.06 -11.84
C SER A 45 -19.62 -7.99 -11.17
N TYR A 46 -20.91 -7.92 -11.51
CA TYR A 46 -21.86 -6.97 -10.91
C TYR A 46 -22.13 -7.31 -9.44
N THR A 47 -22.28 -8.59 -9.14
CA THR A 47 -22.47 -9.09 -7.78
C THR A 47 -21.27 -8.73 -6.89
N LEU A 48 -20.06 -8.91 -7.41
CA LEU A 48 -18.83 -8.58 -6.70
C LEU A 48 -18.68 -7.07 -6.45
N ARG A 49 -19.01 -6.23 -7.45
CA ARG A 49 -19.02 -4.77 -7.30
C ARG A 49 -20.03 -4.31 -6.24
N ASN A 50 -21.20 -4.93 -6.19
CA ASN A 50 -22.20 -4.65 -5.15
C ASN A 50 -21.65 -5.00 -3.76
N TRP A 51 -21.00 -6.16 -3.59
CA TRP A 51 -20.37 -6.52 -2.31
C TRP A 51 -19.29 -5.54 -1.89
N VAL A 52 -18.43 -5.09 -2.80
CA VAL A 52 -17.42 -4.08 -2.52
C VAL A 52 -18.07 -2.76 -2.05
N SER A 53 -19.13 -2.31 -2.71
CA SER A 53 -19.86 -1.10 -2.32
C SER A 53 -20.52 -1.24 -0.95
N LEU A 54 -21.19 -2.37 -0.68
CA LEU A 54 -21.80 -2.66 0.62
C LEU A 54 -20.74 -2.71 1.73
N TYR A 55 -19.59 -3.29 1.42
CA TYR A 55 -18.46 -3.40 2.34
C TYR A 55 -17.81 -2.05 2.63
N GLN A 56 -17.62 -1.20 1.63
CA GLN A 56 -17.17 0.18 1.81
C GLN A 56 -18.13 0.99 2.69
N ARG A 57 -19.44 0.79 2.54
CA ARG A 57 -20.43 1.40 3.42
C ARG A 57 -20.33 0.87 4.86
N LYS A 58 -20.09 -0.44 5.04
CA LYS A 58 -19.82 -1.01 6.37
C LYS A 58 -18.55 -0.42 7.01
N LEU A 59 -17.48 -0.23 6.23
CA LEU A 59 -16.23 0.43 6.67
C LEU A 59 -16.48 1.84 7.17
N GLN A 60 -17.26 2.65 6.44
CA GLN A 60 -17.63 4.00 6.86
C GLN A 60 -18.46 4.03 8.15
N THR A 61 -19.19 2.96 8.44
CA THR A 61 -20.05 2.84 9.63
C THR A 61 -19.30 2.27 10.85
N GLY A 62 -18.01 1.88 10.70
CA GLY A 62 -17.19 1.33 11.78
C GLY A 62 -17.52 -0.10 12.22
N LEU A 63 -18.53 -0.75 11.62
CA LEU A 63 -18.83 -2.17 11.82
C LEU A 63 -18.02 -3.02 10.83
N PHE A 64 -16.73 -3.17 11.10
CA PHE A 64 -15.89 -4.05 10.31
C PHE A 64 -15.19 -5.10 11.17
N VAL A 65 -15.38 -6.37 10.80
CA VAL A 65 -14.61 -7.50 11.33
C VAL A 65 -13.48 -7.74 10.33
N CYS A 66 -12.26 -7.35 10.70
CA CYS A 66 -11.09 -7.72 9.91
C CYS A 66 -11.07 -9.25 9.77
N PRO A 67 -11.18 -9.82 8.54
CA PRO A 67 -10.91 -11.23 8.37
C PRO A 67 -9.48 -11.47 8.85
N ALA A 68 -9.26 -12.56 9.57
CA ALA A 68 -7.93 -12.91 10.06
C ALA A 68 -6.96 -12.84 8.89
N MET A 69 -6.01 -11.91 8.95
CA MET A 69 -5.02 -11.65 7.90
C MET A 69 -4.49 -13.01 7.45
N THR A 70 -4.85 -13.44 6.24
CA THR A 70 -4.27 -14.67 5.70
C THR A 70 -2.79 -14.39 5.59
N ARG A 71 -2.01 -15.19 6.32
CA ARG A 71 -0.57 -15.02 6.52
C ARG A 71 0.06 -14.71 5.17
N THR A 72 0.51 -13.48 4.97
CA THR A 72 1.34 -13.14 3.82
C THR A 72 2.48 -14.15 3.74
N PRO A 73 2.86 -14.60 2.54
CA PRO A 73 3.95 -15.54 2.42
C PRO A 73 5.20 -14.84 2.98
N LYS A 74 5.78 -15.39 4.05
CA LYS A 74 6.94 -14.84 4.78
C LYS A 74 8.12 -14.41 3.88
N ARG A 75 8.15 -14.88 2.63
CA ARG A 75 9.10 -14.47 1.59
C ARG A 75 9.03 -12.99 1.25
N ASP A 76 7.83 -12.41 1.15
CA ASP A 76 7.70 -11.00 0.75
C ASP A 76 8.22 -10.06 1.84
N VAL A 77 8.06 -10.43 3.11
CA VAL A 77 8.55 -9.62 4.24
C VAL A 77 10.08 -9.61 4.30
N GLN A 78 10.74 -10.74 4.00
CA GLN A 78 12.20 -10.80 3.98
C GLN A 78 12.79 -10.01 2.80
N ALA A 79 12.20 -10.14 1.61
CA ALA A 79 12.62 -9.37 0.45
C ALA A 79 12.42 -7.87 0.67
N LEU A 80 11.30 -7.49 1.31
CA LEU A 80 11.02 -6.09 1.63
C LEU A 80 11.99 -5.53 2.68
N GLN A 81 12.38 -6.33 3.68
CA GLN A 81 13.37 -5.92 4.68
C GLN A 81 14.74 -5.69 4.04
N GLN A 82 15.20 -6.62 3.19
CA GLN A 82 16.48 -6.47 2.47
C GLN A 82 16.52 -5.18 1.65
N HIS A 83 15.44 -4.90 0.92
CA HIS A 83 15.34 -3.67 0.13
C HIS A 83 15.36 -2.41 1.02
N ASN A 84 14.71 -2.44 2.18
CA ASN A 84 14.77 -1.31 3.12
C ASN A 84 16.18 -1.09 3.67
N ASP A 85 16.89 -2.17 4.02
CA ASP A 85 18.26 -2.08 4.53
C ASP A 85 19.21 -1.50 3.46
N GLU A 86 19.08 -1.93 2.20
CA GLU A 86 19.83 -1.36 1.06
C GLU A 86 19.52 0.13 0.84
N LEU A 87 18.24 0.52 0.94
CA LEU A 87 17.84 1.92 0.84
C LEU A 87 18.42 2.77 1.98
N GLU A 88 18.43 2.25 3.21
CA GLU A 88 19.03 2.95 4.35
C GLU A 88 20.53 3.15 4.17
N GLU A 89 21.25 2.14 3.68
CA GLU A 89 22.68 2.24 3.40
C GLU A 89 22.99 3.29 2.33
N THR A 90 22.26 3.27 1.21
CA THR A 90 22.44 4.26 0.13
C THR A 90 22.16 5.69 0.61
N LEU A 91 21.17 5.87 1.48
CA LEU A 91 20.85 7.16 2.09
C LEU A 91 21.99 7.64 2.99
N GLN A 92 22.56 6.75 3.82
CA GLN A 92 23.72 7.09 4.66
C GLN A 92 24.94 7.50 3.82
N GLN A 93 25.24 6.77 2.75
CA GLN A 93 26.35 7.09 1.84
C GLN A 93 26.15 8.45 1.17
N ALA A 94 24.94 8.74 0.68
CA ALA A 94 24.61 10.03 0.08
C ALA A 94 24.77 11.19 1.07
N ASN A 95 24.29 11.03 2.31
CA ASN A 95 24.45 12.03 3.36
C ASN A 95 25.92 12.28 3.70
N LEU A 96 26.73 11.23 3.78
CA LEU A 96 28.17 11.35 4.03
C LEU A 96 28.88 12.08 2.88
N LEU A 97 28.51 11.79 1.63
CA LEU A 97 29.04 12.48 0.46
C LEU A 97 28.66 13.97 0.46
N ILE A 98 27.40 14.31 0.78
CA ILE A 98 26.95 15.70 0.91
C ILE A 98 27.75 16.43 1.99
N LEU A 99 27.95 15.79 3.15
CA LEU A 99 28.75 16.36 4.24
C LEU A 99 30.20 16.61 3.80
N ALA A 100 30.84 15.61 3.19
CA ALA A 100 32.21 15.72 2.70
C ALA A 100 32.35 16.86 1.67
N LEU A 101 31.42 16.96 0.72
CA LEU A 101 31.42 18.05 -0.26
C LEU A 101 31.23 19.42 0.39
N HIS A 102 30.33 19.56 1.36
CA HIS A 102 30.18 20.81 2.11
C HIS A 102 31.47 21.18 2.86
N THR A 103 32.09 20.24 3.56
CA THR A 103 33.36 20.49 4.26
C THR A 103 34.49 20.87 3.30
N MET A 104 34.56 20.24 2.12
CA MET A 104 35.54 20.58 1.09
C MET A 104 35.33 22.01 0.57
N ILE A 105 34.08 22.43 0.36
CA ILE A 105 33.74 23.80 -0.04
C ILE A 105 34.16 24.79 1.05
N GLU A 106 33.94 24.48 2.32
CA GLU A 106 34.33 25.33 3.45
C GLU A 106 35.85 25.48 3.56
N VAL A 107 36.59 24.37 3.49
CA VAL A 107 38.06 24.38 3.50
C VAL A 107 38.60 25.16 2.30
N ALA A 108 38.07 24.92 1.10
CA ALA A 108 38.49 25.65 -0.10
C ALA A 108 38.21 27.16 0.01
N ALA A 109 37.08 27.55 0.59
CA ALA A 109 36.77 28.97 0.82
C ALA A 109 37.72 29.63 1.83
N GLN A 110 38.15 28.88 2.85
CA GLN A 110 39.12 29.34 3.84
C GLN A 110 40.52 29.51 3.23
N GLU A 111 41.02 28.50 2.51
CA GLU A 111 42.37 28.49 1.93
C GLU A 111 42.52 29.51 0.79
N LEU A 112 41.52 29.63 -0.08
CA LEU A 112 41.58 30.55 -1.23
C LEU A 112 41.19 31.99 -0.88
N GLN A 113 40.66 32.24 0.32
CA GLN A 113 40.11 33.54 0.74
C GLN A 113 39.06 34.14 -0.21
N VAL A 114 38.44 33.31 -1.06
CA VAL A 114 37.38 33.72 -1.99
C VAL A 114 36.05 33.13 -1.50
N PRO A 115 34.96 33.93 -1.45
CA PRO A 115 33.65 33.39 -1.12
C PRO A 115 33.13 32.52 -2.28
N ILE A 116 33.27 31.20 -2.17
CA ILE A 116 32.82 30.23 -3.18
C ILE A 116 31.27 30.17 -3.26
N ARG A 117 30.56 30.59 -2.22
CA ARG A 117 29.09 30.62 -2.15
C ARG A 117 28.58 31.96 -1.62
N LYS A 118 27.46 32.45 -2.18
CA LYS A 118 26.72 33.60 -1.61
C LYS A 118 26.20 33.22 -0.22
N LYS A 119 26.54 34.00 0.82
CA LYS A 119 25.98 33.80 2.15
C LYS A 119 24.47 34.07 2.11
N SER A 120 23.66 33.13 2.57
CA SER A 120 22.21 33.31 2.69
C SER A 120 21.93 34.39 3.73
N GLY A 121 21.68 35.63 3.30
CA GLY A 121 21.32 36.71 4.22
C GLY A 121 21.57 38.14 3.75
N THR A 122 22.37 38.38 2.71
CA THR A 122 22.54 39.75 2.20
C THR A 122 21.34 40.12 1.32
N LYS A 123 20.30 40.72 1.93
CA LYS A 123 19.22 41.39 1.19
C LYS A 123 19.85 42.35 0.18
N GLN A 124 19.51 42.22 -1.10
CA GLN A 124 19.74 43.28 -2.08
C GLN A 124 18.90 44.48 -1.65
N SER A 125 19.56 45.62 -1.36
CA SER A 125 18.92 46.93 -1.34
C SER A 125 18.63 47.41 -2.76
#